data_AF-A0A7W0F9P3-F1
#
_entry.id   AF-A0A7W0F9P3-F1
#
_cell.length_a   1.000
_cell.length_b   1.000
_cell.length_c   1.000
_cell.angle_alpha   90.00
_cell.angle_beta   90.00
_cell.angle_gamma   90.00
#
_symmetry.space_group_name_H-M   'P 1'
#
loop_
_entity.id
_entity.type
_entity.pdbx_description
1 polymer ?
#
loop_
_entity_poly.entity_id
_entity_poly.type
_entity_poly.pdbx_seq_one_letter_code
_entity_poly.pdbx_strand_id
1 'polypeptide(L)'
;MIETKIITDNIARRLRRAAKPVVCNVSNRHVHITQEDFKTLFGHSYAMRKLKDLMQPGEFASKELLEISGPRGSIKKVRILGPFRKYTQVEISRTDCFKLGIAAPVRESGKISGSAPIKLIGAAGELELKEGCIVAARHIHMTSADADELELKDGEIVRIEISGVRGGILGGTLVRVSPKYALECHIDTDEANSFDFKSGGWIYVV
;
A
#
# COMPACT_ATOMS: atom_id res chain seq x y z
N MET A 1 34.90 -0.81 27.03
CA MET A 1 35.25 -0.89 25.58
C MET A 1 34.13 -1.49 24.72
N ILE A 2 33.52 -2.62 25.10
CA ILE A 2 32.43 -3.25 24.31
C ILE A 2 31.20 -2.34 24.20
N GLU A 3 30.79 -1.71 25.30
CA GLU A 3 29.61 -0.84 25.35
C GLU A 3 29.76 0.42 24.47
N THR A 4 30.94 1.07 24.52
CA THR A 4 31.25 2.21 23.65
C THR A 4 31.18 1.85 22.18
N LYS A 5 31.71 0.68 21.78
CA LYS A 5 31.64 0.22 20.39
C LYS A 5 30.19 0.01 19.93
N ILE A 6 29.36 -0.62 20.75
CA ILE A 6 27.93 -0.83 20.45
C ILE A 6 27.19 0.50 20.27
N ILE A 7 27.45 1.48 21.15
CA ILE A 7 26.84 2.81 21.03
C ILE A 7 27.29 3.49 19.72
N THR A 8 28.59 3.48 19.42
CA THR A 8 29.13 4.06 18.19
C THR A 8 28.55 3.40 16.94
N ASP A 9 28.48 2.06 16.90
CA ASP A 9 27.94 1.31 15.77
C ASP A 9 26.44 1.64 15.57
N ASN A 10 25.67 1.74 16.66
CA ASN A 10 24.27 2.14 16.61
C ASN A 10 24.06 3.57 16.11
N ILE A 11 24.89 4.52 16.56
CA ILE A 11 24.85 5.92 16.08
C ILE A 11 25.21 5.97 14.60
N ALA A 12 26.28 5.28 14.20
CA ALA A 12 26.71 5.23 12.80
C ALA A 12 25.62 4.64 11.89
N ARG A 13 24.93 3.58 12.33
CA ARG A 13 23.78 3.01 11.61
C ARG A 13 22.62 4.00 11.49
N ARG A 14 22.27 4.69 12.56
CA ARG A 14 21.22 5.73 12.52
C ARG A 14 21.57 6.87 11.58
N LEU A 15 22.83 7.33 11.59
CA LEU A 15 23.31 8.37 10.68
C LEU A 15 23.26 7.92 9.21
N ARG A 16 23.64 6.66 8.92
CA ARG A 16 23.50 6.09 7.56
C ARG A 16 22.03 6.08 7.11
N ARG A 17 21.11 5.60 7.94
CA ARG A 17 19.68 5.57 7.60
C ARG A 17 19.08 6.97 7.44
N ALA A 18 19.47 7.92 8.28
CA ALA A 18 19.05 9.32 8.15
C ALA A 18 19.60 10.00 6.88
N ALA A 19 20.73 9.52 6.35
CA ALA A 19 21.31 10.05 5.12
C ALA A 19 20.61 9.53 3.83
N LYS A 20 19.83 8.44 3.93
CA LYS A 20 19.13 7.85 2.79
C LYS A 20 17.61 8.04 2.92
N PRO A 21 17.05 9.14 2.39
CA PRO A 21 15.60 9.33 2.36
C PRO A 21 14.95 8.29 1.45
N VAL A 22 13.75 7.86 1.81
CA VAL A 22 12.89 6.99 1.00
C VAL A 22 11.69 7.80 0.54
N VAL A 23 11.37 7.76 -0.76
CA VAL A 23 10.17 8.44 -1.25
C VAL A 23 8.95 7.72 -0.69
N CYS A 24 7.96 8.49 -0.23
CA CYS A 24 6.71 7.95 0.25
C CYS A 24 5.54 8.42 -0.63
N ASN A 25 4.71 7.47 -1.03
CA ASN A 25 3.52 7.72 -1.82
C ASN A 25 2.26 7.32 -1.04
N VAL A 26 1.25 8.18 -1.14
CA VAL A 26 -0.04 8.00 -0.49
C VAL A 26 -0.95 7.17 -1.38
N SER A 27 -1.36 6.02 -0.87
CA SER A 27 -2.29 5.11 -1.52
C SER A 27 -3.71 5.50 -1.19
N ASN A 28 -4.43 5.98 -2.20
CA ASN A 28 -5.88 6.10 -2.13
C ASN A 28 -6.52 4.71 -2.33
N ARG A 29 -7.80 4.58 -1.97
CA ARG A 29 -8.56 3.34 -2.15
C ARG A 29 -8.48 2.83 -3.59
N HIS A 30 -8.21 1.53 -3.74
CA HIS A 30 -8.02 0.91 -5.03
C HIS A 30 -8.28 -0.60 -4.99
N VAL A 31 -8.30 -1.22 -6.17
CA VAL A 31 -8.53 -2.64 -6.35
C VAL A 31 -7.43 -3.25 -7.20
N HIS A 32 -6.83 -4.33 -6.73
CA HIS A 32 -6.13 -5.30 -7.56
C HIS A 32 -7.12 -6.39 -7.95
N ILE A 33 -7.10 -6.84 -9.21
CA ILE A 33 -8.18 -7.67 -9.74
C ILE A 33 -7.65 -8.86 -10.55
N THR A 34 -8.40 -9.97 -10.52
CA THR A 34 -8.20 -11.08 -11.45
C THR A 34 -8.69 -10.74 -12.86
N GLN A 35 -8.23 -11.49 -13.86
CA GLN A 35 -8.74 -11.32 -15.21
C GLN A 35 -10.21 -11.73 -15.33
N GLU A 36 -10.65 -12.73 -14.56
CA GLU A 36 -12.03 -13.24 -14.55
C GLU A 36 -12.99 -12.19 -13.98
N ASP A 37 -12.69 -11.66 -12.80
CA ASP A 37 -13.51 -10.63 -12.16
C ASP A 37 -13.57 -9.37 -13.01
N PHE A 38 -12.46 -9.00 -13.67
CA PHE A 38 -12.46 -7.88 -14.59
C PHE A 38 -13.40 -8.09 -15.78
N LYS A 39 -13.45 -9.30 -16.35
CA LYS A 39 -14.40 -9.63 -17.43
C LYS A 39 -15.84 -9.58 -16.95
N THR A 40 -16.12 -10.01 -15.73
CA THR A 40 -17.46 -9.90 -15.12
C THR A 40 -17.86 -8.43 -14.95
N LEU A 41 -16.95 -7.58 -14.49
CA LEU A 41 -17.24 -6.18 -14.18
C LEU A 41 -17.25 -5.26 -15.43
N PHE A 42 -16.48 -5.58 -16.47
CA PHE A 42 -16.28 -4.69 -17.64
C PHE A 42 -16.58 -5.33 -19.01
N GLY A 43 -16.85 -6.63 -19.06
CA GLY A 43 -17.18 -7.37 -20.28
C GLY A 43 -16.04 -8.24 -20.81
N HIS A 44 -16.40 -9.37 -21.43
CA HIS A 44 -15.46 -10.42 -21.86
C HIS A 44 -14.47 -9.98 -22.95
N SER A 45 -14.90 -9.07 -23.83
CA SER A 45 -14.10 -8.53 -24.93
C SER A 45 -13.36 -7.24 -24.57
N TYR A 46 -13.56 -6.72 -23.36
CA TYR A 46 -12.95 -5.47 -22.94
C TYR A 46 -11.55 -5.69 -22.36
N ALA A 47 -10.57 -4.92 -22.85
CA ALA A 47 -9.20 -4.97 -22.37
C ALA A 47 -8.91 -3.81 -21.40
N MET A 48 -8.28 -4.11 -20.26
CA MET A 48 -7.81 -3.09 -19.32
C MET A 48 -6.87 -2.11 -20.01
N ARG A 49 -7.08 -0.81 -19.77
CA ARG A 49 -6.30 0.24 -20.43
C ARG A 49 -5.39 0.91 -19.42
N LYS A 50 -4.10 0.94 -19.71
CA LYS A 50 -3.13 1.67 -18.89
C LYS A 50 -3.43 3.17 -18.91
N LEU A 51 -3.48 3.79 -17.73
CA LEU A 51 -3.54 5.24 -17.56
C LEU A 51 -2.13 5.81 -17.36
N LYS A 52 -1.41 5.30 -16.37
CA LYS A 52 -0.02 5.68 -16.07
C LYS A 52 0.70 4.57 -15.30
N ASP A 53 2.00 4.48 -15.48
CA ASP A 53 2.85 3.59 -14.69
C ASP A 53 2.93 4.09 -13.23
N LEU A 54 3.08 3.15 -12.30
CA LEU A 54 3.41 3.42 -10.91
C LEU A 54 4.93 3.33 -10.71
N MET A 55 5.40 3.69 -9.52
CA MET A 55 6.82 3.62 -9.20
C MET A 55 7.31 2.18 -9.06
N GLN A 56 6.47 1.27 -8.55
CA GLN A 56 6.81 -0.16 -8.55
C GLN A 56 6.89 -0.69 -9.99
N PRO A 57 8.01 -1.31 -10.40
CA PRO A 57 8.22 -1.76 -11.78
C PRO A 57 7.12 -2.69 -12.29
N GLY A 58 6.51 -2.31 -13.42
CA GLY A 58 5.46 -3.10 -14.09
C GLY A 58 4.05 -2.91 -13.55
N GLU A 59 3.87 -2.25 -12.40
CA GLU A 59 2.56 -1.91 -11.86
C GLU A 59 2.05 -0.60 -12.51
N PHE A 60 0.73 -0.49 -12.71
CA PHE A 60 0.14 0.69 -13.35
C PHE A 60 -1.26 0.99 -12.81
N ALA A 61 -1.64 2.28 -12.84
CA ALA A 61 -3.04 2.66 -12.68
C ALA A 61 -3.76 2.46 -14.01
N SER A 62 -4.91 1.80 -13.98
CA SER A 62 -5.77 1.64 -15.17
C SER A 62 -6.70 2.83 -15.37
N LYS A 63 -7.26 3.00 -16.59
CA LYS A 63 -8.30 4.01 -16.86
C LYS A 63 -9.62 3.64 -16.19
N GLU A 64 -9.82 2.35 -15.95
CA GLU A 64 -11.02 1.79 -15.38
C GLU A 64 -11.20 2.20 -13.92
N LEU A 65 -12.46 2.42 -13.57
CA LEU A 65 -12.94 2.77 -12.26
C LEU A 65 -14.15 1.89 -11.95
N LEU A 66 -14.30 1.48 -10.70
CA LEU A 66 -15.46 0.75 -10.22
C LEU A 66 -16.07 1.43 -8.99
N GLU A 67 -17.24 0.96 -8.60
CA GLU A 67 -17.87 1.27 -7.32
C GLU A 67 -17.70 0.08 -6.37
N ILE A 68 -17.37 0.37 -5.11
CA ILE A 68 -17.39 -0.62 -4.03
C ILE A 68 -18.57 -0.31 -3.11
N SER A 69 -19.30 -1.34 -2.70
CA SER A 69 -20.49 -1.19 -1.84
C SER A 69 -20.41 -2.12 -0.64
N GLY A 70 -20.70 -1.58 0.53
CA GLY A 70 -20.91 -2.31 1.77
C GLY A 70 -22.33 -2.12 2.30
N PRO A 71 -22.66 -2.68 3.48
CA PRO A 71 -24.02 -2.65 4.03
C PRO A 71 -24.60 -1.25 4.29
N ARG A 72 -23.74 -0.25 4.56
CA ARG A 72 -24.18 1.11 4.90
C ARG A 72 -24.19 2.06 3.70
N GLY A 73 -23.37 1.78 2.69
CA GLY A 73 -23.25 2.68 1.56
C GLY A 73 -22.16 2.25 0.59
N SER A 74 -21.89 3.13 -0.37
CA SER A 74 -20.95 2.85 -1.45
C SER A 74 -19.97 3.99 -1.70
N ILE A 75 -18.86 3.64 -2.36
CA ILE A 75 -17.83 4.56 -2.80
C ILE A 75 -17.59 4.34 -4.29
N LYS A 76 -17.87 5.38 -5.07
CA LYS A 76 -17.68 5.41 -6.53
C LYS A 76 -16.26 5.81 -6.88
N LYS A 77 -15.88 5.59 -8.14
CA LYS A 77 -14.60 6.03 -8.73
C LYS A 77 -13.37 5.43 -8.02
N VAL A 78 -13.46 4.17 -7.61
CA VAL A 78 -12.33 3.40 -7.05
C VAL A 78 -11.45 2.90 -8.19
N ARG A 79 -10.14 3.17 -8.11
CA ARG A 79 -9.18 2.86 -9.16
C ARG A 79 -8.84 1.38 -9.19
N ILE A 80 -8.68 0.81 -10.39
CA ILE A 80 -8.08 -0.52 -10.55
C ILE A 80 -6.59 -0.36 -10.86
N LEU A 81 -5.75 -1.12 -10.15
CA LEU A 81 -4.33 -1.23 -10.41
C LEU A 81 -4.02 -2.53 -11.14
N GLY A 82 -3.29 -2.40 -12.25
CA GLY A 82 -2.77 -3.52 -13.02
C GLY A 82 -1.31 -3.80 -12.72
N PRO A 83 -0.78 -4.94 -13.17
CA PRO A 83 -1.44 -5.94 -14.02
C PRO A 83 -2.45 -6.81 -13.26
N PHE A 84 -3.12 -7.71 -13.97
CA PHE A 84 -3.98 -8.71 -13.33
C PHE A 84 -3.22 -9.53 -12.29
N ARG A 85 -3.87 -9.81 -11.17
CA ARG A 85 -3.34 -10.66 -10.09
C ARG A 85 -4.06 -12.00 -10.02
N LYS A 86 -3.55 -12.89 -9.17
CA LYS A 86 -4.12 -14.22 -8.92
C LYS A 86 -5.39 -14.18 -8.05
N TYR A 87 -5.63 -13.08 -7.37
CA TYR A 87 -6.78 -12.85 -6.50
C TYR A 87 -7.21 -11.39 -6.60
N THR A 88 -8.48 -11.14 -6.31
CA THR A 88 -9.01 -9.77 -6.22
C THR A 88 -8.88 -9.29 -4.78
N GLN A 89 -8.36 -8.08 -4.62
CA GLN A 89 -8.11 -7.45 -3.33
C GLN A 89 -8.50 -5.98 -3.40
N VAL A 90 -9.23 -5.54 -2.39
CA VAL A 90 -9.65 -4.16 -2.21
C VAL A 90 -8.89 -3.57 -1.04
N GLU A 91 -8.17 -2.48 -1.29
CA GLU A 91 -7.44 -1.73 -0.29
C GLU A 91 -8.17 -0.42 -0.02
N ILE A 92 -8.54 -0.20 1.24
CA ILE A 92 -9.28 0.99 1.70
C ILE A 92 -8.64 1.58 2.97
N SER A 93 -9.02 2.81 3.29
CA SER A 93 -8.64 3.44 4.57
C SER A 93 -9.53 2.99 5.73
N ARG A 94 -9.14 3.30 6.97
CA ARG A 94 -10.01 3.10 8.13
C ARG A 94 -11.26 3.99 8.05
N THR A 95 -11.12 5.21 7.53
CA THR A 95 -12.25 6.12 7.28
C THR A 95 -13.27 5.52 6.32
N ASP A 96 -12.82 4.86 5.25
CA ASP A 96 -13.71 4.22 4.28
C ASP A 96 -14.55 3.09 4.88
N CYS A 97 -14.00 2.35 5.85
CA CYS A 97 -14.74 1.32 6.60
C CYS A 97 -16.04 1.86 7.19
N PHE A 98 -16.00 3.06 7.79
CA PHE A 98 -17.18 3.68 8.40
C PHE A 98 -18.26 4.05 7.38
N LYS A 99 -17.85 4.50 6.19
CA LYS A 99 -18.77 4.85 5.10
C LYS A 99 -19.44 3.61 4.50
N LEU A 100 -18.66 2.55 4.30
CA LEU A 100 -19.13 1.29 3.75
C LEU A 100 -19.92 0.46 4.78
N GLY A 101 -19.69 0.67 6.07
CA GLY A 101 -20.29 -0.11 7.14
C GLY A 101 -19.67 -1.50 7.27
N ILE A 102 -18.37 -1.64 7.01
CA ILE A 102 -17.63 -2.90 7.12
C ILE A 102 -16.49 -2.77 8.13
N ALA A 103 -16.03 -3.90 8.67
CA ALA A 103 -14.89 -3.96 9.58
C ALA A 103 -13.70 -4.66 8.90
N ALA A 104 -13.06 -3.97 7.95
CA ALA A 104 -11.89 -4.54 7.27
C ALA A 104 -10.66 -4.59 8.21
N PRO A 105 -9.93 -5.73 8.27
CA PRO A 105 -8.73 -5.85 9.11
C PRO A 105 -7.55 -5.10 8.49
N VAL A 106 -6.59 -4.67 9.32
CA VAL A 106 -5.29 -4.18 8.83
C VAL A 106 -4.46 -5.39 8.39
N ARG A 107 -4.02 -5.43 7.13
CA ARG A 107 -3.28 -6.56 6.57
C ARG A 107 -2.25 -6.10 5.54
N GLU A 108 -1.22 -6.93 5.38
CA GLU A 108 -0.31 -6.84 4.24
C GLU A 108 -1.02 -7.28 2.96
N SER A 109 -0.64 -6.67 1.84
CA SER A 109 -1.13 -7.05 0.51
C SER A 109 -0.88 -8.55 0.26
N GLY A 110 -1.95 -9.29 -0.07
CA GLY A 110 -1.95 -10.73 -0.27
C GLY A 110 -2.39 -11.58 0.93
N LYS A 111 -2.46 -11.02 2.14
CA LYS A 111 -3.00 -11.70 3.33
C LYS A 111 -4.52 -11.50 3.45
N ILE A 112 -5.27 -11.96 2.45
CA ILE A 112 -6.71 -11.68 2.32
C ILE A 112 -7.65 -12.70 2.97
N SER A 113 -7.16 -13.86 3.39
CA SER A 113 -8.02 -14.88 4.00
C SER A 113 -8.69 -14.36 5.28
N GLY A 114 -10.01 -14.57 5.39
CA GLY A 114 -10.86 -14.11 6.48
C GLY A 114 -11.01 -12.59 6.57
N SER A 115 -10.69 -11.86 5.49
CA SER A 115 -10.89 -10.40 5.44
C SER A 115 -12.34 -10.04 5.10
N ALA A 116 -12.66 -8.74 5.15
CA ALA A 116 -14.05 -8.31 5.03
C ALA A 116 -14.63 -8.59 3.64
N PRO A 117 -15.93 -8.94 3.55
CA PRO A 117 -16.62 -9.02 2.27
C PRO A 117 -16.86 -7.61 1.70
N ILE A 118 -16.98 -7.53 0.38
CA ILE A 118 -17.30 -6.28 -0.32
C ILE A 118 -17.93 -6.59 -1.68
N LYS A 119 -18.91 -5.79 -2.09
CA LYS A 119 -19.49 -5.85 -3.43
C LYS A 119 -18.74 -4.92 -4.38
N LEU A 120 -18.38 -5.41 -5.56
CA LEU A 120 -17.77 -4.64 -6.64
C LEU A 120 -18.79 -4.44 -7.77
N ILE A 121 -18.90 -3.21 -8.28
CA ILE A 121 -19.84 -2.84 -9.33
C ILE A 121 -19.06 -2.12 -10.44
N GLY A 122 -19.00 -2.75 -11.60
CA GLY A 122 -18.34 -2.24 -12.80
C GLY A 122 -19.34 -1.74 -13.84
N ALA A 123 -18.86 -1.43 -15.04
CA ALA A 123 -19.68 -0.89 -16.12
C ALA A 123 -20.63 -1.92 -16.76
N ALA A 124 -20.29 -3.21 -16.70
CA ALA A 124 -21.00 -4.29 -17.37
C ALA A 124 -21.60 -5.33 -16.40
N GLY A 125 -21.29 -5.24 -15.11
CA GLY A 125 -21.75 -6.22 -14.13
C GLY A 125 -21.27 -5.91 -12.73
N GLU A 126 -21.62 -6.81 -11.81
CA GLU A 126 -21.29 -6.74 -10.40
C GLU A 126 -20.93 -8.13 -9.87
N LEU A 127 -20.17 -8.17 -8.78
CA LEU A 127 -19.87 -9.39 -8.05
C LEU A 127 -19.67 -9.11 -6.57
N GLU A 128 -19.87 -10.13 -5.74
CA GLU A 128 -19.65 -10.06 -4.30
C GLU A 128 -18.44 -10.89 -3.91
N LEU A 129 -17.47 -10.24 -3.27
CA LEU A 129 -16.33 -10.91 -2.66
C LEU A 129 -16.71 -11.33 -1.24
N LYS A 130 -16.56 -12.63 -0.95
CA LYS A 130 -16.73 -13.16 0.41
C LYS A 130 -15.59 -12.74 1.34
N GLU A 131 -14.40 -12.56 0.78
CA GLU A 131 -13.20 -12.03 1.41
C GLU A 131 -12.37 -11.30 0.35
N GLY A 132 -11.54 -10.35 0.75
CA GLY A 132 -10.66 -9.58 -0.14
C GLY A 132 -10.51 -8.12 0.23
N CYS A 133 -11.33 -7.58 1.14
CA CYS A 133 -11.29 -6.17 1.54
C CYS A 133 -10.47 -5.96 2.82
N ILE A 134 -9.42 -5.15 2.74
CA ILE A 134 -8.46 -4.87 3.82
C ILE A 134 -8.22 -3.37 3.99
N VAL A 135 -7.81 -2.99 5.20
CA VAL A 135 -7.06 -1.75 5.39
C VAL A 135 -5.58 -2.05 5.14
N ALA A 136 -4.96 -1.33 4.22
CA ALA A 136 -3.58 -1.60 3.83
C ALA A 136 -2.62 -1.32 4.99
N ALA A 137 -1.81 -2.30 5.36
CA ALA A 137 -0.71 -2.08 6.30
C ALA A 137 0.40 -1.30 5.59
N ARG A 138 0.86 -0.20 6.20
CA ARG A 138 2.02 0.56 5.72
C ARG A 138 3.27 -0.32 5.58
N HIS A 139 4.03 -0.07 4.54
CA HIS A 139 5.22 -0.85 4.24
C HIS A 139 6.22 -0.06 3.38
N ILE A 140 7.43 -0.59 3.28
CA ILE A 140 8.49 -0.10 2.40
C ILE A 140 8.90 -1.23 1.47
N HIS A 141 8.79 -1.00 0.17
CA HIS A 141 9.41 -1.83 -0.84
C HIS A 141 10.88 -1.43 -0.98
N MET A 142 11.77 -2.42 -1.03
CA MET A 142 13.22 -2.22 -1.19
C MET A 142 13.78 -3.21 -2.20
N THR A 143 14.79 -2.78 -2.98
CA THR A 143 15.67 -3.73 -3.66
C THR A 143 16.58 -4.40 -2.64
N SER A 144 17.24 -5.51 -3.02
CA SER A 144 18.27 -6.14 -2.18
C SER A 144 19.40 -5.16 -1.83
N ALA A 145 19.85 -4.35 -2.80
CA ALA A 145 20.89 -3.35 -2.57
C ALA A 145 20.44 -2.25 -1.59
N ASP A 146 19.18 -1.81 -1.68
CA ASP A 146 18.64 -0.82 -0.75
C ASP A 146 18.56 -1.35 0.68
N ALA A 147 18.13 -2.61 0.83
CA ALA A 147 18.06 -3.29 2.10
C ALA A 147 19.45 -3.47 2.72
N ASP A 148 20.44 -3.86 1.92
CA ASP A 148 21.84 -3.99 2.36
C ASP A 148 22.41 -2.64 2.82
N GLU A 149 22.19 -1.57 2.06
CA GLU A 149 22.67 -0.22 2.40
C GLU A 149 22.03 0.33 3.68
N LEU A 150 20.74 0.03 3.91
CA LEU A 150 20.02 0.42 5.13
C LEU A 150 20.22 -0.56 6.30
N GLU A 151 20.97 -1.65 6.08
CA GLU A 151 21.13 -2.77 7.02
C GLU A 151 19.77 -3.29 7.53
N LEU A 152 18.87 -3.61 6.60
CA LEU A 152 17.52 -4.11 6.83
C LEU A 152 17.29 -5.45 6.13
N LYS A 153 16.32 -6.21 6.61
CA LYS A 153 15.94 -7.50 6.03
C LYS A 153 14.47 -7.56 5.66
N ASP A 154 14.13 -8.46 4.74
CA ASP A 154 12.74 -8.78 4.43
C ASP A 154 11.99 -9.22 5.69
N GLY A 155 10.77 -8.71 5.88
CA GLY A 155 9.94 -9.01 7.04
C GLY A 155 10.27 -8.18 8.30
N GLU A 156 11.32 -7.36 8.28
CA GLU A 156 11.67 -6.53 9.43
C GLU A 156 10.62 -5.43 9.65
N ILE A 157 10.33 -5.12 10.91
CA ILE A 157 9.42 -4.05 11.30
C ILE A 157 10.24 -2.87 11.81
N VAL A 158 10.10 -1.73 11.12
CA VAL A 158 10.86 -0.51 11.41
C VAL A 158 9.94 0.64 11.84
N ARG A 159 10.57 1.73 12.26
CA ARG A 159 9.92 3.03 12.40
C ARG A 159 10.36 3.93 11.25
N ILE A 160 9.44 4.78 10.81
CA ILE A 160 9.72 5.83 9.84
C ILE A 160 9.39 7.19 10.45
N GLU A 161 10.23 8.17 10.16
CA GLU A 161 10.04 9.56 10.52
C GLU A 161 9.50 10.34 9.31
N ILE A 162 8.45 11.12 9.56
CA ILE A 162 7.89 12.13 8.66
C ILE A 162 8.17 13.49 9.27
N SER A 163 8.88 14.35 8.55
CA SER A 163 9.12 15.73 8.97
C SER A 163 7.95 16.65 8.61
N GLY A 164 7.91 17.86 9.17
CA GLY A 164 6.91 18.89 8.85
C GLY A 164 6.16 19.40 10.08
N VAL A 165 5.17 20.27 9.85
CA VAL A 165 4.39 20.91 10.94
C VAL A 165 3.62 19.88 11.78
N ARG A 166 3.10 18.84 11.13
CA ARG A 166 2.49 17.67 11.79
C ARG A 166 3.41 16.45 11.74
N GLY A 167 4.72 16.67 11.74
CA GLY A 167 5.71 15.61 11.71
C GLY A 167 5.65 14.67 12.93
N GLY A 168 6.24 13.50 12.77
CA GLY A 168 6.33 12.51 13.84
C GLY A 168 6.79 11.15 13.32
N ILE A 169 6.60 10.12 14.14
CA ILE A 169 7.13 8.77 13.88
C ILE A 169 5.99 7.77 13.76
N LEU A 170 5.98 7.03 12.65
CA LEU A 170 5.15 5.87 12.43
C LEU A 170 5.95 4.60 12.72
N GLY A 171 5.59 3.87 13.78
CA GLY A 171 6.15 2.54 14.03
C GLY A 171 5.39 1.44 13.29
N GLY A 172 5.84 0.19 13.36
CA GLY A 172 5.09 -0.92 12.76
C GLY A 172 5.11 -0.94 11.23
N THR A 173 6.12 -0.34 10.59
CA THR A 173 6.24 -0.29 9.13
C THR A 173 7.00 -1.52 8.64
N LEU A 174 6.36 -2.33 7.80
CA LEU A 174 6.95 -3.57 7.28
C LEU A 174 7.96 -3.29 6.16
N VAL A 175 9.14 -3.90 6.23
CA VAL A 175 10.11 -3.94 5.13
C VAL A 175 9.83 -5.14 4.24
N ARG A 176 9.74 -4.90 2.93
CA ARG A 176 9.54 -5.92 1.89
C ARG A 176 10.66 -5.82 0.87
N VAL A 177 11.50 -6.85 0.78
CA VAL A 177 12.68 -6.87 -0.08
C VAL A 177 12.44 -7.78 -1.28
N SER A 178 12.65 -7.25 -2.47
CA SER A 178 12.63 -8.02 -3.71
C SER A 178 13.53 -7.36 -4.75
N PRO A 179 14.27 -8.12 -5.57
CA PRO A 179 14.99 -7.56 -6.71
C PRO A 179 14.08 -6.93 -7.77
N LYS A 180 12.75 -7.14 -7.69
CA LYS A 180 11.75 -6.59 -8.61
C LYS A 180 11.15 -5.26 -8.13
N TYR A 181 11.48 -4.82 -6.93
CA TYR A 181 10.91 -3.61 -6.35
C TYR A 181 11.70 -2.36 -6.73
N ALA A 182 11.05 -1.21 -6.52
CA ALA A 182 11.73 0.08 -6.38
C ALA A 182 11.63 0.55 -4.93
N LEU A 183 12.64 1.28 -4.44
CA LEU A 183 12.65 1.84 -3.09
C LEU A 183 11.50 2.84 -2.90
N GLU A 184 10.47 2.45 -2.14
CA GLU A 184 9.26 3.26 -1.99
C GLU A 184 8.49 2.87 -0.73
N CYS A 185 8.08 3.87 0.06
CA CYS A 185 7.18 3.69 1.19
C CYS A 185 5.73 3.96 0.78
N HIS A 186 4.82 3.10 1.25
CA HIS A 186 3.39 3.18 0.99
C HIS A 186 2.66 3.39 2.31
N ILE A 187 1.87 4.47 2.38
CA ILE A 187 0.94 4.78 3.47
C ILE A 187 -0.44 5.09 2.91
N ASP A 188 -1.50 4.86 3.66
CA ASP A 188 -2.86 5.22 3.23
C ASP A 188 -3.19 6.70 3.43
N THR A 189 -4.38 7.12 3.00
CA THR A 189 -4.82 8.52 3.13
C THR A 189 -5.02 8.97 4.58
N ASP A 190 -5.45 8.09 5.48
CA ASP A 190 -5.65 8.45 6.89
C ASP A 190 -4.31 8.68 7.58
N GLU A 191 -3.33 7.81 7.28
CA GLU A 191 -1.95 7.95 7.73
C GLU A 191 -1.36 9.26 7.20
N ALA A 192 -1.43 9.51 5.89
CA ALA A 192 -0.88 10.74 5.31
C ALA A 192 -1.52 12.01 5.89
N ASN A 193 -2.85 12.05 6.01
CA ASN A 193 -3.58 13.19 6.57
C ASN A 193 -3.22 13.45 8.05
N SER A 194 -2.85 12.42 8.79
CA SER A 194 -2.43 12.55 10.20
C SER A 194 -1.12 13.33 10.35
N PHE A 195 -0.26 13.30 9.32
CA PHE A 195 1.04 13.99 9.29
C PHE A 195 1.09 15.18 8.31
N ASP A 196 -0.05 15.59 7.73
CA ASP A 196 -0.11 16.59 6.65
C ASP A 196 0.85 16.27 5.48
N PHE A 197 0.96 14.98 5.17
CA PHE A 197 1.90 14.45 4.19
C PHE A 197 1.27 14.35 2.80
N LYS A 198 2.09 14.55 1.75
CA LYS A 198 1.68 14.44 0.34
C LYS A 198 2.59 13.47 -0.40
N SER A 199 2.03 12.75 -1.37
CA SER A 199 2.77 11.83 -2.24
C SER A 199 3.99 12.50 -2.88
N GLY A 200 5.09 11.76 -2.96
CA GLY A 200 6.37 12.25 -3.48
C GLY A 200 7.25 12.95 -2.44
N GLY A 201 6.78 13.07 -1.19
CA GLY A 201 7.61 13.51 -0.08
C GLY A 201 8.61 12.44 0.38
N TRP A 202 9.51 12.84 1.27
CA TRP A 202 10.54 11.96 1.83
C TRP A 202 10.19 11.50 3.24
N ILE A 203 10.57 10.26 3.56
CA ILE A 203 10.59 9.71 4.92
C ILE A 203 11.98 9.15 5.21
N TYR A 204 12.26 8.93 6.49
CA TYR A 204 13.54 8.39 6.96
C TYR A 204 13.32 7.19 7.86
N VAL A 205 14.13 6.14 7.73
CA VAL A 205 14.06 4.96 8.62
C VAL A 205 14.84 5.24 9.92
N VAL A 206 14.21 5.05 11.10
CA VAL A 206 14.76 5.47 12.42
C VAL A 206 14.73 4.43 13.54
#